data_AF-A0A3L7TDC4-F1
#
_entry.id   AF-A0A3L7TDC4-F1
#
_cell.length_a   1.000
_cell.length_b   1.000
_cell.length_c   1.000
_cell.angle_alpha   90.00
_cell.angle_beta   90.00
_cell.angle_gamma   90.00
#
_symmetry.space_group_name_H-M   'P 1'
#
loop_
_entity.id
_entity.type
_entity.pdbx_description
1 polymer ?
#
loop_
_entity_poly.entity_id
_entity_poly.type
_entity_poly.pdbx_seq_one_letter_code
_entity_poly.pdbx_strand_id
1 'polypeptide(L)'
;AVAVGGAAAFYDWHEVSRNIPDHNYPAVIPDGQLPGVGQIKYAGLNLARTDWIATSVVAGPRVCRFHAATVHEPSFFTAFITRDGYDPTQPLKWADLVEIPGGETATLADPCNDGSNGGGDPCQCGTDAPNYFMTLQFPQRVGRHVLYVAWQRIDPVGEVFFSTSDLDFGGVDYGESPAPPIVSIAATFALTSQWTGGGQGSFRVTNNTQHAIQGWTLKFDWTGQITSAWDCTITSQVGNQYTVGNASYNGAIAPGEFVDLGFVATFAPSDLQPANVSAFGGGSSPLPIVDCPGSANLAVGQAFSYQITSTGQPTSFSATGLSDGLSVNSKSGEISGVPTTAALCVASIYATNANGTGVKLLTLTVRPCQGDGNSDGFVDGIDLLSILNWWGRTSPYDFNNDGVTDASDLTIVLQGWGSCQ
;
A
#
# COMPACT_ATOMS: atom_id res chain seq x y z
N ALA A 1 -4.56 -3.54 -22.23
CA ALA A 1 -5.54 -2.44 -22.32
C ALA A 1 -5.42 -1.64 -23.62
N VAL A 2 -4.29 -0.97 -23.89
CA VAL A 2 -4.05 -0.17 -25.12
C VAL A 2 -4.29 -0.98 -26.41
N ALA A 3 -3.84 -2.23 -26.47
CA ALA A 3 -4.07 -3.09 -27.64
C ALA A 3 -5.56 -3.36 -27.94
N VAL A 4 -6.45 -3.19 -26.95
CA VAL A 4 -7.90 -3.45 -27.07
C VAL A 4 -8.69 -2.15 -27.23
N GLY A 5 -8.41 -1.13 -26.41
CA GLY A 5 -9.13 0.16 -26.43
C GLY A 5 -8.46 1.28 -27.23
N GLY A 6 -7.25 1.05 -27.74
CA GLY A 6 -6.41 2.10 -28.32
C GLY A 6 -5.78 3.02 -27.27
N ALA A 7 -4.97 3.98 -27.73
CA ALA A 7 -4.30 4.94 -26.85
C ALA A 7 -5.21 6.12 -26.43
N ALA A 8 -6.25 6.44 -27.23
CA ALA A 8 -7.14 7.58 -27.01
C ALA A 8 -7.78 7.59 -25.62
N ALA A 9 -8.21 6.42 -25.13
CA ALA A 9 -8.76 6.26 -23.80
C ALA A 9 -7.84 6.74 -22.66
N PHE A 10 -6.52 6.66 -22.86
CA PHE A 10 -5.52 7.02 -21.85
C PHE A 10 -5.09 8.49 -21.94
N TYR A 11 -5.33 9.15 -23.08
CA TYR A 11 -5.27 10.61 -23.15
C TYR A 11 -6.52 11.23 -22.49
N ASP A 12 -7.68 10.63 -22.74
CA ASP A 12 -8.98 11.07 -22.21
C ASP A 12 -9.37 10.27 -20.95
N TRP A 13 -8.38 9.99 -20.10
CA TRP A 13 -8.55 9.15 -18.91
C TRP A 13 -9.53 9.75 -17.89
N HIS A 14 -9.73 11.07 -17.93
CA HIS A 14 -10.60 11.84 -17.04
C HIS A 14 -12.06 11.86 -17.49
N GLU A 15 -12.41 11.21 -18.61
CA GLU A 15 -13.73 11.30 -19.26
C GLU A 15 -14.43 9.92 -19.37
N VAL A 16 -14.16 9.02 -18.42
CA VAL A 16 -14.87 7.73 -18.34
C VAL A 16 -16.29 7.99 -17.81
N SER A 17 -17.21 8.45 -18.68
CA SER A 17 -18.51 8.98 -18.27
C SER A 17 -19.71 8.42 -19.04
N ARG A 18 -20.92 8.67 -18.52
CA ARG A 18 -22.23 8.41 -19.15
C ARG A 18 -23.25 9.45 -18.69
N ASN A 19 -24.30 9.65 -19.49
CA ASN A 19 -25.47 10.45 -19.08
C ASN A 19 -26.55 9.50 -18.55
N ILE A 20 -26.79 9.51 -17.23
CA ILE A 20 -27.71 8.61 -16.52
C ILE A 20 -28.52 9.42 -15.48
N PRO A 21 -29.50 10.22 -15.91
CA PRO A 21 -30.21 11.17 -15.03
C PRO A 21 -31.12 10.52 -13.98
N ASP A 22 -31.48 9.25 -14.14
CA ASP A 22 -32.24 8.47 -13.15
C ASP A 22 -31.34 7.68 -12.19
N HIS A 23 -30.01 7.81 -12.34
CA HIS A 23 -28.97 7.12 -11.59
C HIS A 23 -29.06 5.58 -11.67
N ASN A 24 -29.80 5.05 -12.66
CA ASN A 24 -29.94 3.61 -12.86
C ASN A 24 -28.78 3.07 -13.71
N TYR A 25 -27.59 3.03 -13.11
CA TYR A 25 -26.35 2.63 -13.79
C TYR A 25 -26.45 1.24 -14.48
N PRO A 26 -27.03 0.21 -13.85
CA PRO A 26 -27.17 -1.12 -14.47
C PRO A 26 -28.02 -1.15 -15.73
N ALA A 27 -28.96 -0.21 -15.91
CA ALA A 27 -29.77 -0.14 -17.13
C ALA A 27 -28.97 0.35 -18.35
N VAL A 28 -27.87 1.07 -18.13
CA VAL A 28 -27.08 1.73 -19.17
C VAL A 28 -25.73 1.06 -19.40
N ILE A 29 -25.14 0.48 -18.35
CA ILE A 29 -23.81 -0.13 -18.36
C ILE A 29 -23.97 -1.64 -18.19
N PRO A 30 -23.77 -2.45 -19.24
CA PRO A 30 -23.90 -3.90 -19.15
C PRO A 30 -22.86 -4.55 -18.24
N ASP A 31 -23.21 -5.69 -17.65
CA ASP A 31 -22.26 -6.57 -16.98
C ASP A 31 -21.05 -6.89 -17.86
N GLY A 32 -19.87 -6.96 -17.24
CA GLY A 32 -18.58 -7.11 -17.91
C GLY A 32 -18.06 -5.85 -18.59
N GLN A 33 -18.79 -4.72 -18.51
CA GLN A 33 -18.40 -3.45 -19.13
C GLN A 33 -18.38 -2.28 -18.16
N LEU A 34 -18.36 -2.55 -16.85
CA LEU A 34 -18.39 -1.52 -15.81
C LEU A 34 -17.17 -0.58 -15.87
N PRO A 35 -15.92 -1.07 -15.94
CA PRO A 35 -14.75 -0.19 -15.99
C PRO A 35 -14.70 0.73 -17.21
N GLY A 36 -15.18 0.23 -18.36
CA GLY A 36 -15.28 0.98 -19.60
C GLY A 36 -16.63 1.63 -19.84
N VAL A 37 -17.54 1.63 -18.84
CA VAL A 37 -18.87 2.25 -18.86
C VAL A 37 -19.72 1.94 -20.10
N GLY A 38 -19.60 0.72 -20.62
CA GLY A 38 -20.30 0.27 -21.83
C GLY A 38 -19.86 1.00 -23.12
N GLN A 39 -18.74 1.72 -23.11
CA GLN A 39 -18.22 2.45 -24.26
C GLN A 39 -17.04 1.71 -24.90
N ILE A 40 -17.04 1.63 -26.23
CA ILE A 40 -15.99 0.94 -26.98
C ILE A 40 -14.62 1.61 -26.83
N LYS A 41 -14.59 2.96 -26.67
CA LYS A 41 -13.38 3.76 -26.38
C LYS A 41 -12.62 3.17 -25.20
N TYR A 42 -13.32 2.77 -24.15
CA TYR A 42 -12.74 2.29 -22.90
C TYR A 42 -12.77 0.76 -22.77
N ALA A 43 -13.02 0.01 -23.84
CA ALA A 43 -13.14 -1.45 -23.80
C ALA A 43 -11.90 -2.17 -23.23
N GLY A 44 -10.72 -1.57 -23.37
CA GLY A 44 -9.48 -2.09 -22.78
C GLY A 44 -9.45 -2.11 -21.25
N LEU A 45 -10.29 -1.32 -20.57
CA LEU A 45 -10.43 -1.30 -19.12
C LEU A 45 -11.27 -2.49 -18.61
N ASN A 46 -12.07 -3.11 -19.47
CA ASN A 46 -12.94 -4.24 -19.11
C ASN A 46 -12.23 -5.60 -19.01
N LEU A 47 -10.91 -5.64 -19.28
CA LEU A 47 -10.15 -6.88 -19.29
C LEU A 47 -10.06 -7.47 -17.88
N ALA A 48 -10.67 -8.63 -17.66
CA ALA A 48 -10.52 -9.39 -16.42
C ALA A 48 -9.13 -10.00 -16.35
N ARG A 49 -8.29 -9.47 -15.46
CA ARG A 49 -6.88 -9.85 -15.32
C ARG A 49 -6.44 -9.71 -13.87
N THR A 50 -5.62 -10.64 -13.41
CA THR A 50 -5.05 -10.63 -12.06
C THR A 50 -3.75 -9.82 -11.95
N ASP A 51 -3.27 -9.29 -13.08
CA ASP A 51 -2.03 -8.52 -13.22
C ASP A 51 -2.30 -7.04 -13.53
N TRP A 52 -3.51 -6.54 -13.29
CA TRP A 52 -3.67 -5.11 -13.06
C TRP A 52 -2.90 -4.71 -11.80
N ILE A 53 -2.20 -3.59 -11.87
CA ILE A 53 -1.48 -3.05 -10.70
C ILE A 53 -2.54 -2.64 -9.68
N ALA A 54 -2.55 -3.29 -8.53
CA ALA A 54 -3.51 -2.99 -7.48
C ALA A 54 -2.89 -2.20 -6.34
N THR A 55 -3.72 -1.34 -5.74
CA THR A 55 -3.40 -0.63 -4.52
C THR A 55 -3.62 -1.54 -3.33
N SER A 56 -2.57 -1.79 -2.56
CA SER A 56 -2.70 -2.55 -1.33
C SER A 56 -3.51 -1.79 -0.28
N VAL A 57 -4.42 -2.51 0.36
CA VAL A 57 -5.43 -1.97 1.29
C VAL A 57 -5.60 -2.91 2.47
N VAL A 58 -6.12 -2.35 3.57
CA VAL A 58 -6.68 -3.12 4.69
C VAL A 58 -8.09 -2.62 4.94
N ALA A 59 -8.87 -3.38 5.69
CA ALA A 59 -10.19 -2.94 6.13
C ALA A 59 -10.09 -1.73 7.06
N GLY A 60 -11.14 -0.90 7.06
CA GLY A 60 -11.25 0.30 7.87
C GLY A 60 -11.36 1.58 7.05
N PRO A 61 -11.38 2.74 7.73
CA PRO A 61 -11.46 4.04 7.09
C PRO A 61 -10.20 4.32 6.27
N ARG A 62 -10.37 4.74 5.02
CA ARG A 62 -9.28 5.20 4.15
C ARG A 62 -9.67 6.48 3.43
N VAL A 63 -8.79 7.47 3.47
CA VAL A 63 -8.92 8.67 2.64
C VAL A 63 -8.61 8.29 1.19
N CYS A 64 -9.59 8.49 0.33
CA CYS A 64 -9.52 8.29 -1.11
C CYS A 64 -9.58 9.64 -1.81
N ARG A 65 -8.70 9.82 -2.81
CA ARG A 65 -8.63 11.02 -3.65
C ARG A 65 -9.28 10.74 -5.00
N PHE A 66 -10.20 11.60 -5.42
CA PHE A 66 -10.74 11.62 -6.76
C PHE A 66 -10.26 12.91 -7.47
N HIS A 67 -9.51 12.75 -8.55
CA HIS A 67 -9.01 13.89 -9.32
C HIS A 67 -10.12 14.48 -10.20
N ALA A 68 -10.31 15.79 -10.13
CA ALA A 68 -11.28 16.50 -10.95
C ALA A 68 -10.56 17.44 -11.92
N ALA A 69 -10.41 17.00 -13.17
CA ALA A 69 -9.88 17.86 -14.24
C ALA A 69 -10.76 19.12 -14.44
N THR A 70 -12.06 19.00 -14.17
CA THR A 70 -13.02 20.11 -14.10
C THR A 70 -14.00 19.82 -12.97
N VAL A 71 -14.22 20.78 -12.07
CA VAL A 71 -15.16 20.65 -10.93
C VAL A 71 -16.59 20.70 -11.44
N HIS A 72 -17.46 19.86 -10.88
CA HIS A 72 -18.88 19.89 -11.13
C HIS A 72 -19.65 19.94 -9.81
N GLU A 73 -20.41 21.02 -9.60
CA GLU A 73 -21.31 21.18 -8.45
C GLU A 73 -22.64 21.78 -8.92
N PRO A 74 -23.80 21.35 -8.37
CA PRO A 74 -23.95 20.35 -7.31
C PRO A 74 -23.68 18.91 -7.82
N SER A 75 -22.94 18.11 -7.03
CA SER A 75 -22.64 16.70 -7.32
C SER A 75 -22.60 15.84 -6.05
N PHE A 76 -22.52 14.51 -6.21
CA PHE A 76 -22.25 13.59 -5.11
C PHE A 76 -21.45 12.37 -5.57
N PHE A 77 -20.86 11.65 -4.61
CA PHE A 77 -20.10 10.43 -4.87
C PHE A 77 -20.79 9.22 -4.24
N THR A 78 -20.79 8.11 -4.97
CA THR A 78 -21.16 6.79 -4.45
C THR A 78 -20.01 5.83 -4.70
N ALA A 79 -19.61 5.08 -3.68
CA ALA A 79 -18.53 4.11 -3.77
C ALA A 79 -19.05 2.70 -3.58
N PHE A 80 -18.55 1.78 -4.40
CA PHE A 80 -18.85 0.36 -4.35
C PHE A 80 -17.55 -0.43 -4.25
N ILE A 81 -17.61 -1.60 -3.63
CA ILE A 81 -16.50 -2.56 -3.63
C ILE A 81 -17.02 -3.95 -4.00
N THR A 82 -16.18 -4.79 -4.61
CA THR A 82 -16.56 -6.17 -4.85
C THR A 82 -16.85 -6.93 -3.54
N ARG A 83 -17.83 -7.83 -3.60
CA ARG A 83 -18.21 -8.75 -2.52
C ARG A 83 -17.08 -9.71 -2.20
N ASP A 84 -17.12 -10.26 -0.99
CA ASP A 84 -16.21 -11.34 -0.60
C ASP A 84 -16.40 -12.56 -1.53
N GLY A 85 -15.30 -13.23 -1.87
CA GLY A 85 -15.31 -14.33 -2.84
C GLY A 85 -15.39 -13.90 -4.32
N TYR A 86 -15.17 -12.61 -4.63
CA TYR A 86 -15.02 -12.12 -6.00
C TYR A 86 -13.89 -12.84 -6.75
N ASP A 87 -14.15 -13.24 -7.99
CA ASP A 87 -13.16 -13.86 -8.88
C ASP A 87 -12.59 -12.81 -9.85
N PRO A 88 -11.32 -12.36 -9.65
CA PRO A 88 -10.67 -11.37 -10.50
C PRO A 88 -10.37 -11.85 -11.93
N THR A 89 -10.57 -13.14 -12.23
CA THR A 89 -10.42 -13.70 -13.57
C THR A 89 -11.68 -13.56 -14.42
N GLN A 90 -12.80 -13.16 -13.82
CA GLN A 90 -14.08 -12.98 -14.50
C GLN A 90 -14.40 -11.50 -14.75
N PRO A 91 -15.11 -11.17 -15.86
CA PRO A 91 -15.57 -9.81 -16.10
C PRO A 91 -16.46 -9.31 -14.96
N LEU A 92 -16.18 -8.10 -14.47
CA LEU A 92 -16.89 -7.47 -13.35
C LEU A 92 -18.37 -7.23 -13.67
N LYS A 93 -19.27 -7.58 -12.74
CA LYS A 93 -20.73 -7.44 -12.87
C LYS A 93 -21.29 -6.55 -11.76
N TRP A 94 -22.48 -6.00 -11.98
CA TRP A 94 -23.18 -5.26 -10.92
C TRP A 94 -23.49 -6.15 -9.71
N ALA A 95 -23.79 -7.43 -9.94
CA ALA A 95 -24.00 -8.41 -8.88
C ALA A 95 -22.72 -8.74 -8.08
N ASP A 96 -21.55 -8.27 -8.51
CA ASP A 96 -20.30 -8.41 -7.75
C ASP A 96 -20.11 -7.23 -6.80
N LEU A 97 -20.77 -6.08 -7.01
CA LEU A 97 -20.56 -4.84 -6.26
C LEU A 97 -21.55 -4.62 -5.10
N VAL A 98 -21.02 -4.26 -3.93
CA VAL A 98 -21.79 -3.76 -2.78
C VAL A 98 -21.36 -2.32 -2.47
N GLU A 99 -22.33 -1.45 -2.19
CA GLU A 99 -22.04 -0.06 -1.79
C GLU A 99 -21.31 -0.03 -0.44
N ILE A 100 -20.37 0.90 -0.30
CA ILE A 100 -19.66 1.16 0.95
C ILE A 100 -19.87 2.60 1.42
N PRO A 101 -19.94 2.85 2.74
CA PRO A 101 -20.08 4.21 3.27
C PRO A 101 -18.86 5.08 2.97
N GLY A 102 -19.08 6.39 2.90
CA GLY A 102 -18.02 7.40 2.86
C GLY A 102 -18.01 8.25 1.60
N GLY A 103 -18.70 7.86 0.53
CA GLY A 103 -18.80 8.68 -0.69
C GLY A 103 -19.43 10.05 -0.41
N GLU A 104 -20.43 10.09 0.47
CA GLU A 104 -21.12 11.28 0.94
C GLU A 104 -20.22 12.25 1.73
N THR A 105 -19.04 11.80 2.17
CA THR A 105 -18.06 12.63 2.86
C THR A 105 -17.15 13.41 1.91
N ALA A 106 -17.34 13.24 0.59
CA ALA A 106 -16.50 13.89 -0.41
C ALA A 106 -16.51 15.41 -0.26
N THR A 107 -15.36 15.98 0.04
CA THR A 107 -15.15 17.42 0.08
C THR A 107 -14.13 17.84 -0.97
N LEU A 108 -14.45 18.90 -1.70
CA LEU A 108 -13.51 19.54 -2.60
C LEU A 108 -12.42 20.23 -1.76
N ALA A 109 -11.17 19.83 -1.95
CA ALA A 109 -10.03 20.62 -1.51
C ALA A 109 -9.60 21.51 -2.68
N ASP A 110 -9.68 22.82 -2.48
CA ASP A 110 -9.09 23.81 -3.38
C ASP A 110 -7.56 23.63 -3.36
N PRO A 111 -6.86 23.65 -4.50
CA PRO A 111 -5.40 23.80 -4.50
C PRO A 111 -4.90 25.04 -3.72
N CYS A 112 -5.76 26.00 -3.35
CA CYS A 112 -5.36 27.29 -2.78
C CYS A 112 -6.24 27.89 -1.66
N ASN A 113 -6.97 27.11 -0.85
CA ASN A 113 -7.66 27.70 0.30
C ASN A 113 -7.34 26.96 1.61
N ASP A 114 -6.06 27.03 2.02
CA ASP A 114 -5.73 26.79 3.42
C ASP A 114 -6.29 27.98 4.22
N GLY A 115 -7.38 27.76 4.95
CA GLY A 115 -7.94 28.72 5.88
C GLY A 115 -7.03 29.05 7.08
N SER A 116 -5.71 29.03 6.91
CA SER A 116 -4.71 29.35 7.93
C SER A 116 -3.89 30.58 7.51
N ASN A 117 -3.91 31.76 8.14
CA ASN A 117 -4.03 32.11 9.57
C ASN A 117 -4.39 30.98 10.54
N GLY A 118 -3.45 30.04 10.69
CA GLY A 118 -3.39 29.06 11.78
C GLY A 118 -4.23 27.79 11.66
N GLY A 119 -3.62 26.70 11.17
CA GLY A 119 -4.16 25.34 11.29
C GLY A 119 -3.60 24.40 10.23
N GLY A 120 -2.44 23.78 10.49
CA GLY A 120 -1.77 22.88 9.55
C GLY A 120 -2.53 21.57 9.30
N ASP A 121 -2.75 21.28 8.01
CA ASP A 121 -3.08 19.95 7.49
C ASP A 121 -1.97 19.55 6.49
N PRO A 122 -1.31 18.37 6.59
CA PRO A 122 -0.09 18.06 5.85
C PRO A 122 -0.28 17.66 4.37
N CYS A 123 -1.50 17.64 3.83
CA CYS A 123 -1.74 17.21 2.44
C CYS A 123 -1.56 18.34 1.42
N GLN A 124 -0.37 18.92 1.33
CA GLN A 124 -0.01 19.80 0.22
C GLN A 124 0.46 18.99 -0.99
N CYS A 125 -0.42 18.80 -1.98
CA CYS A 125 -0.04 18.40 -3.34
C CYS A 125 -0.15 19.64 -4.24
N GLY A 126 0.97 20.06 -4.85
CA GLY A 126 1.09 21.31 -5.61
C GLY A 126 0.19 21.42 -6.86
N THR A 127 0.12 22.65 -7.38
CA THR A 127 -0.38 23.23 -8.67
C THR A 127 -1.37 22.52 -9.63
N ASP A 128 -1.83 21.30 -9.39
CA ASP A 128 -2.41 20.43 -10.41
C ASP A 128 -3.87 20.06 -10.11
N ALA A 129 -4.81 20.92 -10.54
CA ALA A 129 -6.27 20.72 -10.57
C ALA A 129 -6.97 20.39 -9.21
N PRO A 130 -8.26 20.72 -9.08
CA PRO A 130 -9.02 20.42 -7.86
C PRO A 130 -9.19 18.92 -7.62
N ASN A 131 -9.25 18.52 -6.34
CA ASN A 131 -9.43 17.12 -5.94
C ASN A 131 -10.57 17.01 -4.91
N TYR A 132 -11.36 15.95 -5.01
CA TYR A 132 -12.29 15.55 -3.95
C TYR A 132 -11.60 14.53 -3.05
N PHE A 133 -11.72 14.72 -1.75
CA PHE A 133 -11.26 13.77 -0.74
C PHE A 133 -12.46 13.18 -0.02
N MET A 134 -12.52 11.86 0.11
CA MET A 134 -13.59 11.12 0.76
C MET A 134 -13.00 10.05 1.68
N THR A 135 -13.61 9.80 2.83
CA THR A 135 -13.17 8.74 3.76
C THR A 135 -14.04 7.51 3.58
N LEU A 136 -13.58 6.57 2.75
CA LEU A 136 -14.31 5.33 2.46
C LEU A 136 -14.09 4.30 3.57
N GLN A 137 -15.16 3.60 3.94
CA GLN A 137 -15.11 2.52 4.94
C GLN A 137 -14.91 1.17 4.24
N PHE A 138 -13.65 0.72 4.12
CA PHE A 138 -13.39 -0.57 3.49
C PHE A 138 -13.77 -1.74 4.39
N PRO A 139 -14.59 -2.68 3.91
CA PRO A 139 -14.93 -3.88 4.67
C PRO A 139 -13.75 -4.86 4.69
N GLN A 140 -13.82 -5.84 5.59
CA GLN A 140 -12.90 -6.97 5.57
C GLN A 140 -13.05 -7.77 4.26
N ARG A 141 -11.91 -8.07 3.65
CA ARG A 141 -11.75 -8.80 2.38
C ARG A 141 -10.43 -9.55 2.35
N VAL A 142 -10.27 -10.43 1.36
CA VAL A 142 -9.06 -11.22 1.12
C VAL A 142 -8.80 -11.26 -0.40
N GLY A 143 -7.56 -11.05 -0.80
CA GLY A 143 -7.13 -11.11 -2.19
C GLY A 143 -7.50 -9.85 -3.00
N ARG A 144 -7.60 -10.03 -4.33
CA ARG A 144 -7.89 -8.94 -5.28
C ARG A 144 -9.35 -8.52 -5.20
N HIS A 145 -9.57 -7.22 -5.13
CA HIS A 145 -10.90 -6.60 -5.15
C HIS A 145 -10.91 -5.39 -6.07
N VAL A 146 -12.10 -4.91 -6.39
CA VAL A 146 -12.27 -3.69 -7.21
C VAL A 146 -13.07 -2.68 -6.41
N LEU A 147 -12.53 -1.47 -6.28
CA LEU A 147 -13.27 -0.28 -5.88
C LEU A 147 -13.83 0.38 -7.13
N TYR A 148 -15.14 0.64 -7.14
CA TYR A 148 -15.84 1.29 -8.23
C TYR A 148 -16.53 2.54 -7.69
N VAL A 149 -16.14 3.72 -8.16
CA VAL A 149 -16.64 5.01 -7.66
C VAL A 149 -17.40 5.72 -8.77
N ALA A 150 -18.61 6.18 -8.46
CA ALA A 150 -19.43 7.00 -9.34
C ALA A 150 -19.47 8.44 -8.80
N TRP A 151 -19.14 9.41 -9.65
CA TRP A 151 -19.26 10.84 -9.40
C TRP A 151 -20.42 11.40 -10.22
N GLN A 152 -21.55 11.63 -9.57
CA GLN A 152 -22.82 11.98 -10.20
C GLN A 152 -23.06 13.48 -10.16
N ARG A 153 -23.23 14.11 -11.32
CA ARG A 153 -23.70 15.50 -11.41
C ARG A 153 -25.20 15.57 -11.11
N ILE A 154 -25.62 16.60 -10.39
CA ILE A 154 -27.02 16.90 -10.11
C ILE A 154 -27.49 17.99 -11.08
N ASP A 155 -27.81 17.55 -12.30
CA ASP A 155 -28.40 18.40 -13.34
C ASP A 155 -29.29 17.55 -14.28
N PRO A 156 -30.09 18.16 -15.18
CA PRO A 156 -30.98 17.42 -16.07
C PRO A 156 -30.28 16.49 -17.07
N VAL A 157 -28.99 16.70 -17.35
CA VAL A 157 -28.21 15.80 -18.21
C VAL A 157 -27.83 14.54 -17.43
N GLY A 158 -27.56 14.68 -16.13
CA GLY A 158 -27.26 13.58 -15.23
C GLY A 158 -25.98 12.87 -15.60
N GLU A 159 -24.99 13.61 -16.08
CA GLU A 159 -23.68 13.04 -16.40
C GLU A 159 -23.02 12.49 -15.12
N VAL A 160 -22.46 11.29 -15.25
CA VAL A 160 -21.75 10.58 -14.19
C VAL A 160 -20.41 10.10 -14.71
N PHE A 161 -19.37 10.31 -13.91
CA PHE A 161 -18.02 9.82 -14.16
C PHE A 161 -17.75 8.59 -13.30
N PHE A 162 -17.08 7.59 -13.85
CA PHE A 162 -16.77 6.36 -13.14
C PHE A 162 -15.26 6.15 -13.02
N SER A 163 -14.83 5.69 -11.86
CA SER A 163 -13.46 5.23 -11.62
C SER A 163 -13.49 3.77 -11.18
N THR A 164 -12.55 2.99 -11.72
CA THR A 164 -12.29 1.61 -11.30
C THR A 164 -10.87 1.55 -10.77
N SER A 165 -10.69 1.04 -9.55
CA SER A 165 -9.39 0.89 -8.92
C SER A 165 -9.22 -0.53 -8.42
N ASP A 166 -8.19 -1.22 -8.91
CA ASP A 166 -7.81 -2.53 -8.40
C ASP A 166 -7.22 -2.40 -7.00
N LEU A 167 -7.70 -3.21 -6.09
CA LEU A 167 -7.31 -3.29 -4.70
C LEU A 167 -6.74 -4.66 -4.37
N ASP A 168 -5.82 -4.72 -3.42
CA ASP A 168 -5.31 -5.99 -2.88
C ASP A 168 -5.35 -5.97 -1.35
N PHE A 169 -6.17 -6.84 -0.77
CA PHE A 169 -6.32 -7.02 0.68
C PHE A 169 -5.34 -8.08 1.23
N GLY A 170 -4.50 -8.67 0.38
CA GLY A 170 -3.54 -9.71 0.75
C GLY A 170 -4.21 -11.07 1.04
N GLY A 171 -3.39 -12.07 1.36
CA GLY A 171 -3.87 -13.42 1.72
C GLY A 171 -4.07 -14.40 0.56
N VAL A 172 -3.88 -13.97 -0.69
CA VAL A 172 -3.82 -14.84 -1.87
C VAL A 172 -2.64 -14.41 -2.74
N ASP A 173 -1.80 -15.36 -3.14
CA ASP A 173 -0.71 -15.14 -4.09
C ASP A 173 -1.23 -15.34 -5.52
N TYR A 174 -1.20 -14.27 -6.32
CA TYR A 174 -1.60 -14.27 -7.73
C TYR A 174 -0.39 -14.29 -8.68
N GLY A 175 0.79 -14.64 -8.17
CA GLY A 175 2.08 -14.48 -8.83
C GLY A 175 2.68 -13.09 -8.59
N GLU A 176 3.89 -12.86 -9.10
CA GLU A 176 4.52 -11.55 -9.03
C GLU A 176 3.61 -10.50 -9.68
N SER A 177 3.21 -9.49 -8.90
CA SER A 177 2.57 -8.30 -9.45
C SER A 177 3.49 -7.75 -10.54
N PRO A 178 2.98 -7.39 -11.72
CA PRO A 178 3.83 -6.74 -12.71
C PRO A 178 4.49 -5.54 -12.06
N ALA A 179 5.79 -5.37 -12.37
CA ALA A 179 6.57 -4.24 -11.87
C ALA A 179 5.73 -2.97 -12.03
N PRO A 180 5.69 -2.08 -11.01
CA PRO A 180 4.86 -0.89 -11.10
C PRO A 180 5.25 -0.11 -12.36
N PRO A 181 4.30 0.64 -12.93
CA PRO A 181 4.37 1.06 -14.32
C PRO A 181 5.67 1.81 -14.53
N ILE A 182 6.39 1.41 -15.57
CA ILE A 182 7.61 2.08 -16.01
C ILE A 182 7.20 3.50 -16.39
N VAL A 183 7.50 4.49 -15.55
CA VAL A 183 7.14 5.88 -15.81
C VAL A 183 8.21 6.52 -16.67
N SER A 184 7.82 7.24 -17.72
CA SER A 184 8.77 8.05 -18.49
C SER A 184 9.32 9.15 -17.58
N ILE A 185 10.64 9.23 -17.47
CA ILE A 185 11.36 10.27 -16.73
C ILE A 185 12.31 11.02 -17.67
N ALA A 186 12.81 12.17 -17.23
CA ALA A 186 13.68 12.99 -18.08
C ALA A 186 15.14 12.53 -17.99
N ALA A 187 15.86 12.64 -19.12
CA ALA A 187 17.31 12.50 -19.14
C ALA A 187 17.97 13.55 -20.02
N THR A 188 19.10 14.11 -19.59
CA THR A 188 19.93 15.03 -20.37
C THR A 188 21.36 14.51 -20.45
N PHE A 189 22.05 14.87 -21.53
CA PHE A 189 23.44 14.47 -21.79
C PHE A 189 24.34 15.70 -21.87
N ALA A 190 25.57 15.58 -21.36
CA ALA A 190 26.64 16.54 -21.60
C ALA A 190 28.01 15.86 -21.67
N LEU A 191 28.88 16.33 -22.56
CA LEU A 191 30.31 16.05 -22.47
C LEU A 191 30.92 16.93 -21.36
N THR A 192 31.58 16.32 -20.38
CA THR A 192 32.26 17.05 -19.30
C THR A 192 33.72 17.33 -19.63
N SER A 193 34.33 16.53 -20.50
CA SER A 193 35.68 16.73 -21.03
C SER A 193 35.83 16.02 -22.38
N GLN A 194 36.69 16.54 -23.25
CA GLN A 194 36.93 15.97 -24.58
C GLN A 194 38.42 15.99 -24.94
N TRP A 195 38.89 14.94 -25.61
CA TRP A 195 40.21 14.84 -26.21
C TRP A 195 40.14 14.19 -27.59
N THR A 196 41.27 14.11 -28.29
CA THR A 196 41.30 13.47 -29.62
C THR A 196 40.90 12.00 -29.51
N GLY A 197 39.79 11.63 -30.14
CA GLY A 197 39.30 10.25 -30.22
C GLY A 197 38.44 9.79 -29.02
N GLY A 198 38.09 10.68 -28.08
CA GLY A 198 37.22 10.32 -26.97
C GLY A 198 36.94 11.46 -26.00
N GLY A 199 36.31 11.12 -24.89
CA GLY A 199 35.95 12.09 -23.88
C GLY A 199 35.25 11.45 -22.69
N GLN A 200 34.92 12.31 -21.73
CA GLN A 200 34.10 11.99 -20.59
C GLN A 200 32.70 12.58 -20.79
N GLY A 201 31.67 11.75 -20.60
CA GLY A 201 30.27 12.13 -20.69
C GLY A 201 29.57 11.99 -19.35
N SER A 202 28.48 12.72 -19.19
CA SER A 202 27.55 12.60 -18.08
C SER A 202 26.12 12.55 -18.60
N PHE A 203 25.28 11.72 -17.97
CA PHE A 203 23.84 11.85 -18.06
C PHE A 203 23.28 12.30 -16.72
N ARG A 204 22.30 13.19 -16.76
CA ARG A 204 21.42 13.48 -15.63
C ARG A 204 20.09 12.79 -15.86
N VAL A 205 19.68 11.93 -14.93
CA VAL A 205 18.36 11.29 -14.93
C VAL A 205 17.51 12.00 -13.87
N THR A 206 16.47 12.70 -14.29
CA THR A 206 15.60 13.51 -13.43
C THR A 206 14.23 12.86 -13.30
N ASN A 207 13.77 12.66 -12.07
CA ASN A 207 12.39 12.29 -11.82
C ASN A 207 11.50 13.54 -11.94
N ASN A 208 11.00 13.79 -13.14
CA ASN A 208 10.05 14.88 -13.43
C ASN A 208 8.58 14.45 -13.18
N THR A 209 8.36 13.36 -12.45
CA THR A 209 7.02 12.92 -12.04
C THR A 209 6.69 13.40 -10.63
N GLN A 210 5.43 13.24 -10.23
CA GLN A 210 4.95 13.57 -8.88
C GLN A 210 5.15 12.41 -7.87
N HIS A 211 5.79 11.31 -8.26
CA HIS A 211 5.97 10.14 -7.41
C HIS A 211 7.45 9.76 -7.32
N ALA A 212 7.91 9.38 -6.13
CA ALA A 212 9.24 8.81 -5.99
C ALA A 212 9.36 7.53 -6.86
N ILE A 213 10.51 7.33 -7.48
CA ILE A 213 10.79 6.13 -8.27
C ILE A 213 11.84 5.27 -7.56
N GLN A 214 11.80 3.95 -7.80
CA GLN A 214 12.78 3.00 -7.29
C GLN A 214 13.31 2.14 -8.45
N GLY A 215 14.58 2.35 -8.75
CA GLY A 215 15.23 1.86 -9.96
C GLY A 215 15.01 2.84 -11.11
N TRP A 216 15.97 2.89 -12.02
CA TRP A 216 15.84 3.65 -13.25
C TRP A 216 16.58 2.94 -14.38
N THR A 217 16.10 3.17 -15.60
CA THR A 217 16.68 2.66 -16.84
C THR A 217 16.82 3.79 -17.84
N LEU A 218 18.01 3.98 -18.37
CA LEU A 218 18.34 4.91 -19.44
C LEU A 218 18.62 4.11 -20.72
N LYS A 219 18.06 4.56 -21.85
CA LYS A 219 18.32 4.02 -23.18
C LYS A 219 18.73 5.13 -24.12
N PHE A 220 19.71 4.86 -24.97
CA PHE A 220 20.15 5.77 -26.02
C PHE A 220 20.89 5.02 -27.12
N ASP A 221 20.94 5.61 -28.31
CA ASP A 221 21.69 5.08 -29.44
C ASP A 221 22.96 5.91 -29.64
N TRP A 222 24.13 5.27 -29.69
CA TRP A 222 25.41 5.96 -29.92
C TRP A 222 26.45 5.04 -30.54
N THR A 223 27.27 5.55 -31.46
CA THR A 223 28.36 4.76 -32.07
C THR A 223 29.62 4.78 -31.20
N GLY A 224 29.73 5.78 -30.32
CA GLY A 224 30.77 5.85 -29.30
C GLY A 224 30.82 4.58 -28.44
N GLN A 225 32.02 4.16 -28.06
CA GLN A 225 32.27 2.96 -27.26
C GLN A 225 32.59 3.36 -25.82
N ILE A 226 31.71 3.01 -24.89
CA ILE A 226 31.93 3.28 -23.47
C ILE A 226 32.98 2.30 -22.93
N THR A 227 34.08 2.83 -22.41
CA THR A 227 35.22 2.05 -21.89
C THR A 227 35.21 1.92 -20.37
N SER A 228 34.56 2.85 -19.67
CA SER A 228 34.30 2.78 -18.22
C SER A 228 33.09 3.63 -17.86
N ALA A 229 32.37 3.26 -16.80
CA ALA A 229 31.22 3.98 -16.29
C ALA A 229 31.16 3.88 -14.75
N TRP A 230 30.53 4.87 -14.12
CA TRP A 230 30.30 4.93 -12.67
C TRP A 230 28.91 5.48 -12.37
N ASP A 231 28.44 5.26 -11.14
CA ASP A 231 27.09 5.58 -10.66
C ASP A 231 25.97 4.93 -11.50
N CYS A 232 26.31 3.94 -12.32
CA CYS A 232 25.41 3.20 -13.18
C CYS A 232 25.98 1.82 -13.55
N THR A 233 25.15 0.97 -14.15
CA THR A 233 25.55 -0.31 -14.74
C THR A 233 25.06 -0.37 -16.18
N ILE A 234 25.95 -0.65 -17.14
CA ILE A 234 25.55 -0.96 -18.51
C ILE A 234 24.96 -2.37 -18.52
N THR A 235 23.65 -2.48 -18.68
CA THR A 235 22.93 -3.76 -18.58
C THR A 235 22.83 -4.48 -19.92
N SER A 236 22.85 -3.74 -21.04
CA SER A 236 22.86 -4.32 -22.38
C SER A 236 23.43 -3.34 -23.41
N GLN A 237 24.06 -3.88 -24.46
CA GLN A 237 24.42 -3.15 -25.67
C GLN A 237 24.13 -4.04 -26.88
N VAL A 238 23.23 -3.62 -27.76
CA VAL A 238 22.88 -4.33 -29.00
C VAL A 238 23.09 -3.39 -30.18
N GLY A 239 24.15 -3.64 -30.96
CA GLY A 239 24.60 -2.68 -31.96
C GLY A 239 24.99 -1.34 -31.31
N ASN A 240 24.35 -0.27 -31.75
CA ASN A 240 24.59 1.08 -31.21
C ASN A 240 23.66 1.44 -30.05
N GLN A 241 22.71 0.59 -29.67
CA GLN A 241 21.77 0.88 -28.60
C GLN A 241 22.32 0.43 -27.25
N TYR A 242 22.46 1.37 -26.32
CA TYR A 242 22.82 1.11 -24.93
C TYR A 242 21.58 1.08 -24.04
N THR A 243 21.57 0.16 -23.09
CA THR A 243 20.66 0.17 -21.94
C THR A 243 21.50 0.23 -20.66
N VAL A 244 21.18 1.18 -19.81
CA VAL A 244 21.92 1.50 -18.58
C VAL A 244 20.93 1.51 -17.42
N GLY A 245 21.29 0.84 -16.33
CA GLY A 245 20.51 0.80 -15.09
C GLY A 245 21.22 1.48 -13.93
N ASN A 246 20.49 1.66 -12.82
CA ASN A 246 21.01 2.23 -11.59
C ASN A 246 22.11 1.38 -10.94
N ALA A 247 23.00 2.03 -10.19
CA ALA A 247 23.83 1.37 -9.20
C ALA A 247 22.98 0.95 -7.99
N SER A 248 23.51 0.05 -7.16
CA SER A 248 22.77 -0.53 -6.03
C SER A 248 22.27 0.49 -5.00
N TYR A 249 22.89 1.67 -4.92
CA TYR A 249 22.61 2.69 -3.91
C TYR A 249 21.87 3.93 -4.44
N ASN A 250 21.67 4.07 -5.76
CA ASN A 250 21.09 5.27 -6.37
C ASN A 250 19.83 4.99 -7.21
N GLY A 251 19.14 3.88 -6.93
CA GLY A 251 17.88 3.57 -7.59
C GLY A 251 16.72 4.47 -7.16
N ALA A 252 16.75 5.01 -5.94
CA ALA A 252 15.71 5.89 -5.42
C ALA A 252 15.88 7.32 -5.93
N ILE A 253 14.86 7.89 -6.58
CA ILE A 253 14.84 9.32 -6.97
C ILE A 253 13.49 9.91 -6.55
N ALA A 254 13.50 10.87 -5.62
CA ALA A 254 12.27 11.57 -5.18
C ALA A 254 11.72 12.50 -6.28
N PRO A 255 10.45 12.96 -6.19
CA PRO A 255 9.89 13.91 -7.14
C PRO A 255 10.75 15.18 -7.26
N GLY A 256 11.07 15.59 -8.49
CA GLY A 256 11.92 16.75 -8.78
C GLY A 256 13.42 16.52 -8.59
N GLU A 257 13.83 15.44 -7.93
CA GLU A 257 15.23 15.09 -7.72
C GLU A 257 15.84 14.40 -8.95
N PHE A 258 17.17 14.26 -8.93
CA PHE A 258 17.92 13.67 -10.02
C PHE A 258 19.13 12.88 -9.53
N VAL A 259 19.65 12.02 -10.41
CA VAL A 259 20.97 11.40 -10.26
C VAL A 259 21.81 11.73 -11.48
N ASP A 260 23.11 11.98 -11.25
CA ASP A 260 24.09 12.10 -12.31
C ASP A 260 24.86 10.78 -12.41
N LEU A 261 25.10 10.33 -13.64
CA LEU A 261 25.95 9.18 -13.94
C LEU A 261 27.00 9.59 -14.96
N GLY A 262 28.20 9.01 -14.86
CA GLY A 262 29.31 9.38 -15.73
C GLY A 262 29.94 8.19 -16.42
N PHE A 263 30.64 8.47 -17.51
CA PHE A 263 31.36 7.48 -18.28
C PHE A 263 32.53 8.09 -19.07
N VAL A 264 33.48 7.24 -19.44
CA VAL A 264 34.51 7.54 -20.45
C VAL A 264 34.20 6.74 -21.71
N ALA A 265 34.29 7.38 -22.87
CA ALA A 265 34.04 6.74 -24.16
C ALA A 265 35.03 7.16 -25.24
N THR A 266 35.21 6.30 -26.24
CA THR A 266 35.87 6.65 -27.51
C THR A 266 34.82 6.95 -28.57
N PHE A 267 34.99 8.02 -29.32
CA PHE A 267 34.04 8.44 -30.37
C PHE A 267 34.72 9.30 -31.43
N ALA A 268 34.14 9.33 -32.62
CA ALA A 268 34.62 10.17 -33.71
C ALA A 268 34.28 11.66 -33.44
N PRO A 269 35.07 12.61 -33.94
CA PRO A 269 34.75 14.05 -33.80
C PRO A 269 33.39 14.45 -34.40
N SER A 270 32.83 13.63 -35.29
CA SER A 270 31.50 13.82 -35.88
C SER A 270 30.35 13.22 -35.08
N ASP A 271 30.62 12.45 -34.01
CA ASP A 271 29.61 11.74 -33.20
C ASP A 271 29.72 12.14 -31.72
N LEU A 272 29.55 13.43 -31.45
CA LEU A 272 29.78 14.03 -30.12
C LEU A 272 28.64 13.79 -29.12
N GLN A 273 27.51 13.23 -29.54
CA GLN A 273 26.37 13.04 -28.67
C GLN A 273 25.53 11.81 -29.05
N PRO A 274 24.94 11.14 -28.05
CA PRO A 274 23.98 10.07 -28.27
C PRO A 274 22.64 10.60 -28.82
N ALA A 275 21.93 9.76 -29.55
CA ALA A 275 20.58 9.99 -30.07
C ALA A 275 19.53 9.14 -29.33
N ASN A 276 18.25 9.44 -29.54
CA ASN A 276 17.12 8.67 -29.01
C ASN A 276 17.18 8.42 -27.49
N VAL A 277 17.67 9.43 -26.75
CA VAL A 277 17.81 9.37 -25.29
C VAL A 277 16.42 9.30 -24.65
N SER A 278 16.17 8.24 -23.88
CA SER A 278 14.94 8.03 -23.12
C SER A 278 15.28 7.42 -21.77
N ALA A 279 14.60 7.88 -20.72
CA ALA A 279 14.77 7.35 -19.38
C ALA A 279 13.44 6.95 -18.77
N PHE A 280 13.52 5.97 -17.89
CA PHE A 280 12.38 5.27 -17.33
C PHE A 280 12.62 5.03 -15.84
N GLY A 281 11.65 5.40 -15.01
CA GLY A 281 11.65 5.07 -13.58
C GLY A 281 11.01 3.69 -13.38
N GLY A 282 11.71 2.82 -12.66
CA GLY A 282 11.12 1.63 -12.08
C GLY A 282 10.15 2.03 -10.96
N GLY A 283 9.10 1.25 -10.83
CA GLY A 283 8.09 1.43 -9.80
C GLY A 283 8.69 1.56 -8.41
N SER A 284 8.24 2.57 -7.66
CA SER A 284 8.55 2.76 -6.25
C SER A 284 8.52 1.44 -5.47
N SER A 285 9.37 1.30 -4.44
CA SER A 285 9.05 0.33 -3.39
C SER A 285 7.63 0.65 -2.92
N PRO A 286 6.67 -0.29 -2.98
CA PRO A 286 5.30 0.01 -2.62
C PRO A 286 5.24 0.53 -1.18
N LEU A 287 4.18 1.28 -0.85
CA LEU A 287 3.84 1.56 0.55
C LEU A 287 3.97 0.26 1.36
N PRO A 288 4.62 0.27 2.54
CA PRO A 288 4.76 -0.95 3.32
C PRO A 288 3.36 -1.51 3.62
N ILE A 289 3.19 -2.82 3.47
CA ILE A 289 1.97 -3.52 3.87
C ILE A 289 2.33 -4.37 5.06
N VAL A 290 1.71 -4.13 6.21
CA VAL A 290 1.94 -4.96 7.39
C VAL A 290 1.21 -6.28 7.21
N ASP A 291 1.95 -7.38 7.04
CA ASP A 291 1.43 -8.70 6.62
C ASP A 291 1.47 -9.75 7.74
N CYS A 292 1.98 -9.41 8.93
CA CYS A 292 1.97 -10.31 10.10
C CYS A 292 0.55 -10.66 10.58
N PRO A 293 0.34 -11.74 11.34
CA PRO A 293 -0.98 -12.13 11.88
C PRO A 293 -1.77 -10.98 12.56
N GLY A 294 -3.10 -11.00 12.50
CA GLY A 294 -3.95 -9.94 13.09
C GLY A 294 -4.21 -10.08 14.59
N SER A 295 -3.72 -11.15 15.23
CA SER A 295 -4.00 -11.45 16.63
C SER A 295 -2.89 -12.25 17.30
N ALA A 296 -2.67 -12.03 18.60
CA ALA A 296 -1.78 -12.83 19.44
C ALA A 296 -2.35 -13.05 20.85
N ASN A 297 -2.03 -14.19 21.45
CA ASN A 297 -2.37 -14.52 22.83
C ASN A 297 -1.10 -14.47 23.69
N LEU A 298 -1.22 -13.86 24.87
CA LEU A 298 -0.14 -13.71 25.84
C LEU A 298 -0.71 -13.83 27.26
N ALA A 299 0.14 -14.02 28.26
CA ALA A 299 -0.24 -14.14 29.67
C ALA A 299 0.55 -13.15 30.52
N VAL A 300 -0.09 -12.59 31.55
CA VAL A 300 0.57 -11.71 32.53
C VAL A 300 1.80 -12.41 33.13
N GLY A 301 2.91 -11.68 33.24
CA GLY A 301 4.16 -12.19 33.84
C GLY A 301 5.02 -13.06 32.92
N GLN A 302 4.55 -13.39 31.71
CA GLN A 302 5.31 -14.20 30.75
C GLN A 302 5.95 -13.33 29.67
N ALA A 303 7.23 -13.60 29.35
CA ALA A 303 7.90 -12.93 28.26
C ALA A 303 7.19 -13.19 26.92
N PHE A 304 6.96 -12.12 26.16
CA PHE A 304 6.31 -12.14 24.86
C PHE A 304 7.23 -11.55 23.80
N SER A 305 7.20 -12.12 22.60
CA SER A 305 7.84 -11.56 21.41
C SER A 305 6.93 -11.79 20.20
N TYR A 306 6.81 -10.76 19.36
CA TYR A 306 6.00 -10.75 18.17
C TYR A 306 6.67 -9.90 17.09
N GLN A 307 6.88 -10.49 15.93
CA GLN A 307 7.56 -9.81 14.83
C GLN A 307 6.55 -9.13 13.90
N ILE A 308 6.63 -7.80 13.74
CA ILE A 308 5.96 -7.11 12.65
C ILE A 308 6.68 -7.50 11.35
N THR A 309 5.97 -8.16 10.45
CA THR A 309 6.42 -8.44 9.09
C THR A 309 5.68 -7.51 8.14
N SER A 310 6.36 -7.09 7.07
CA SER A 310 5.77 -6.23 6.05
C SER A 310 6.51 -6.28 4.71
N THR A 311 5.78 -5.98 3.64
CA THR A 311 6.37 -5.72 2.31
C THR A 311 6.89 -4.28 2.20
N GLY A 312 7.38 -3.89 1.03
CA GLY A 312 7.71 -2.48 0.74
C GLY A 312 9.01 -1.97 1.38
N GLN A 313 9.86 -2.86 1.92
CA GLN A 313 11.16 -2.51 2.51
C GLN A 313 11.07 -1.33 3.51
N PRO A 314 10.36 -1.52 4.64
CA PRO A 314 10.26 -0.48 5.66
C PRO A 314 11.64 -0.11 6.20
N THR A 315 11.82 1.18 6.48
CA THR A 315 13.01 1.73 7.15
C THR A 315 12.77 1.96 8.64
N SER A 316 11.50 1.95 9.09
CA SER A 316 11.14 2.04 10.50
C SER A 316 9.82 1.35 10.82
N PHE A 317 9.64 1.03 12.11
CA PHE A 317 8.43 0.44 12.67
C PHE A 317 7.97 1.24 13.90
N SER A 318 6.67 1.22 14.17
CA SER A 318 6.11 1.78 15.41
C SER A 318 4.81 1.06 15.78
N ALA A 319 4.32 1.30 16.99
CA ALA A 319 3.08 0.72 17.49
C ALA A 319 2.44 1.66 18.53
N THR A 320 1.12 1.68 18.57
CA THR A 320 0.32 2.42 19.57
C THR A 320 -0.74 1.50 20.16
N GLY A 321 -1.14 1.73 21.41
CA GLY A 321 -2.16 0.92 22.08
C GLY A 321 -1.72 -0.51 22.44
N LEU A 322 -0.41 -0.75 22.56
CA LEU A 322 0.12 -2.01 23.11
C LEU A 322 -0.29 -2.14 24.58
N SER A 323 -0.44 -3.39 25.05
CA SER A 323 -0.66 -3.69 26.47
C SER A 323 0.52 -3.19 27.32
N ASP A 324 0.22 -2.80 28.56
CA ASP A 324 1.25 -2.38 29.53
C ASP A 324 2.35 -3.43 29.64
N GLY A 325 3.60 -3.00 29.60
CA GLY A 325 4.78 -3.86 29.66
C GLY A 325 5.32 -4.34 28.31
N LEU A 326 4.64 -4.01 27.20
CA LEU A 326 5.13 -4.27 25.83
C LEU A 326 5.68 -3.01 25.15
N SER A 327 6.68 -3.19 24.29
CA SER A 327 7.27 -2.11 23.48
C SER A 327 7.67 -2.63 22.09
N VAL A 328 7.83 -1.73 21.12
CA VAL A 328 8.28 -2.07 19.76
C VAL A 328 9.69 -1.55 19.51
N ASN A 329 10.54 -2.38 18.91
CA ASN A 329 11.82 -1.96 18.38
C ASN A 329 11.63 -1.26 17.03
N SER A 330 11.99 0.01 16.95
CA SER A 330 11.73 0.84 15.76
C SER A 330 12.52 0.46 14.51
N LYS A 331 13.57 -0.36 14.63
CA LYS A 331 14.37 -0.83 13.49
C LYS A 331 14.02 -2.25 13.06
N SER A 332 13.86 -3.17 14.01
CA SER A 332 13.56 -4.56 13.69
C SER A 332 12.07 -4.84 13.54
N GLY A 333 11.19 -4.02 14.13
CA GLY A 333 9.75 -4.28 14.16
C GLY A 333 9.34 -5.34 15.20
N GLU A 334 10.24 -5.77 16.07
CA GLU A 334 9.92 -6.70 17.14
C GLU A 334 9.14 -5.99 18.26
N ILE A 335 7.93 -6.47 18.54
CA ILE A 335 7.18 -6.15 19.75
C ILE A 335 7.56 -7.16 20.82
N SER A 336 8.11 -6.70 21.94
CA SER A 336 8.51 -7.59 23.05
C SER A 336 8.35 -6.95 24.41
N GLY A 337 8.34 -7.80 25.45
CA GLY A 337 8.21 -7.38 26.84
C GLY A 337 7.51 -8.41 27.71
N VAL A 338 7.09 -7.99 28.90
CA VAL A 338 6.33 -8.82 29.85
C VAL A 338 5.05 -8.05 30.18
N PRO A 339 3.87 -8.54 29.77
CA PRO A 339 2.63 -7.83 30.02
C PRO A 339 2.27 -7.87 31.50
N THR A 340 1.80 -6.75 32.07
CA THR A 340 1.53 -6.65 33.51
C THR A 340 0.05 -6.68 33.88
N THR A 341 -0.84 -6.48 32.91
CA THR A 341 -2.28 -6.35 33.14
C THR A 341 -3.06 -7.21 32.15
N ALA A 342 -3.96 -8.06 32.65
CA ALA A 342 -4.86 -8.82 31.80
C ALA A 342 -5.86 -7.90 31.09
N ALA A 343 -5.95 -8.01 29.78
CA ALA A 343 -6.76 -7.14 28.94
C ALA A 343 -6.96 -7.74 27.54
N LEU A 344 -8.06 -7.38 26.91
CA LEU A 344 -8.20 -7.44 25.46
C LEU A 344 -7.91 -6.04 24.91
N CYS A 345 -6.84 -5.89 24.14
CA CYS A 345 -6.51 -4.60 23.53
C CYS A 345 -6.32 -4.73 22.02
N VAL A 346 -6.65 -3.65 21.31
CA VAL A 346 -6.45 -3.54 19.87
C VAL A 346 -5.38 -2.48 19.65
N ALA A 347 -4.18 -2.95 19.32
CA ALA A 347 -3.04 -2.09 19.01
C ALA A 347 -3.04 -1.74 17.52
N SER A 348 -2.51 -0.58 17.16
CA SER A 348 -2.17 -0.25 15.78
C SER A 348 -0.67 -0.43 15.60
N ILE A 349 -0.27 -1.20 14.59
CA ILE A 349 1.14 -1.46 14.24
C ILE A 349 1.45 -0.86 12.87
N TYR A 350 2.64 -0.28 12.75
CA TYR A 350 3.04 0.53 11.61
C TYR A 350 4.37 0.08 11.03
N ALA A 351 4.48 0.12 9.71
CA ALA A 351 5.73 -0.03 8.96
C ALA A 351 5.86 1.14 7.98
N THR A 352 6.99 1.84 7.99
CA THR A 352 7.16 3.09 7.26
C THR A 352 8.38 3.04 6.34
N ASN A 353 8.24 3.56 5.13
CA ASN A 353 9.35 3.88 4.22
C ASN A 353 9.18 5.31 3.66
N ALA A 354 10.06 5.71 2.74
CA ALA A 354 9.98 7.03 2.10
C ALA A 354 8.68 7.27 1.29
N ASN A 355 7.97 6.20 0.91
CA ASN A 355 6.73 6.25 0.15
C ASN A 355 5.48 6.30 1.06
N GLY A 356 5.64 6.10 2.37
CA GLY A 356 4.60 6.30 3.38
C GLY A 356 4.53 5.18 4.41
N THR A 357 3.40 5.09 5.11
CA THR A 357 3.23 4.18 6.26
C THR A 357 2.08 3.21 6.05
N GLY A 358 2.38 1.92 6.12
CA GLY A 358 1.39 0.86 6.28
C GLY A 358 0.93 0.75 7.71
N VAL A 359 -0.35 0.45 7.91
CA VAL A 359 -0.95 0.23 9.24
C VAL A 359 -1.78 -1.05 9.24
N LYS A 360 -1.75 -1.77 10.36
CA LYS A 360 -2.65 -2.89 10.63
C LYS A 360 -3.07 -2.88 12.09
N LEU A 361 -4.29 -3.36 12.37
CA LEU A 361 -4.74 -3.61 13.73
C LEU A 361 -4.25 -4.98 14.19
N LEU A 362 -3.72 -5.03 15.41
CA LEU A 362 -3.28 -6.24 16.11
C LEU A 362 -4.10 -6.41 17.38
N THR A 363 -4.91 -7.46 17.44
CA THR A 363 -5.67 -7.82 18.63
C THR A 363 -4.80 -8.64 19.58
N LEU A 364 -4.47 -8.08 20.74
CA LEU A 364 -3.73 -8.77 21.79
C LEU A 364 -4.70 -9.23 22.87
N THR A 365 -4.72 -10.53 23.13
CA THR A 365 -5.48 -11.12 24.25
C THR A 365 -4.50 -11.47 25.35
N VAL A 366 -4.41 -10.60 26.36
CA VAL A 366 -3.61 -10.82 27.56
C VAL A 366 -4.47 -11.55 28.58
N ARG A 367 -4.18 -12.83 28.79
CA ARG A 367 -4.84 -13.64 29.79
C ARG A 367 -4.30 -13.30 31.19
N PRO A 368 -5.12 -13.47 32.24
CA PRO A 368 -4.65 -13.45 33.62
C PRO A 368 -3.46 -14.37 33.82
N CYS A 369 -2.67 -14.08 34.85
CA CYS A 369 -1.57 -14.94 35.27
C CYS A 369 -2.11 -16.36 35.50
N GLN A 370 -1.57 -17.33 34.76
CA GLN A 370 -2.04 -18.71 34.90
C GLN A 370 -1.60 -19.26 36.26
N GLY A 371 -2.56 -19.81 37.00
CA GLY A 371 -2.34 -20.32 38.36
C GLY A 371 -2.72 -19.35 39.47
N ASP A 372 -2.91 -18.06 39.19
CA ASP A 372 -3.39 -17.06 40.15
C ASP A 372 -4.92 -16.99 40.05
N GLY A 373 -5.61 -17.79 40.86
CA GLY A 373 -7.06 -17.93 40.81
C GLY A 373 -7.78 -16.98 41.76
N ASN A 374 -7.07 -16.38 42.71
CA ASN A 374 -7.59 -15.34 43.59
C ASN A 374 -7.37 -13.92 43.04
N SER A 375 -6.57 -13.79 41.98
CA SER A 375 -6.20 -12.54 41.28
C SER A 375 -5.46 -11.53 42.15
N ASP A 376 -4.64 -11.99 43.10
CA ASP A 376 -3.81 -11.13 43.97
C ASP A 376 -2.42 -10.80 43.40
N GLY A 377 -2.09 -11.37 42.24
CA GLY A 377 -0.81 -11.16 41.54
C GLY A 377 0.28 -12.13 41.98
N PHE A 378 -0.03 -13.13 42.81
CA PHE A 378 0.88 -14.21 43.18
C PHE A 378 0.23 -15.56 42.92
N VAL A 379 1.03 -16.51 42.43
CA VAL A 379 0.67 -17.94 42.43
C VAL A 379 1.30 -18.57 43.65
N ASP A 380 0.51 -18.82 44.69
CA ASP A 380 1.03 -19.25 45.97
C ASP A 380 0.18 -20.33 46.69
N GLY A 381 0.41 -20.47 48.00
CA GLY A 381 -0.29 -21.45 48.83
C GLY A 381 -1.81 -21.26 48.85
N ILE A 382 -2.30 -20.04 48.61
CA ILE A 382 -3.73 -19.72 48.61
C ILE A 382 -4.40 -20.27 47.33
N ASP A 383 -3.75 -20.16 46.17
CA ASP A 383 -4.25 -20.74 44.91
C ASP A 383 -4.25 -22.26 44.96
N LEU A 384 -3.16 -22.83 45.49
CA LEU A 384 -3.03 -24.27 45.70
C LEU A 384 -4.16 -24.81 46.61
N LEU A 385 -4.41 -24.13 47.73
CA LEU A 385 -5.50 -24.50 48.64
C LEU A 385 -6.86 -24.39 47.95
N SER A 386 -7.04 -23.40 47.08
CA SER A 386 -8.29 -23.18 46.38
C SER A 386 -8.56 -24.25 45.30
N ILE A 387 -7.54 -24.69 44.56
CA ILE A 387 -7.66 -25.86 43.67
C ILE A 387 -8.15 -27.10 44.44
N LEU A 388 -7.55 -27.37 45.61
CA LEU A 388 -7.92 -28.55 46.40
C LEU A 388 -9.38 -28.48 46.91
N ASN A 389 -9.88 -27.27 47.18
CA ASN A 389 -11.27 -27.07 47.61
C ASN A 389 -12.29 -27.31 46.48
N TRP A 390 -11.90 -27.10 45.22
CA TRP A 390 -12.75 -27.25 44.05
C TRP A 390 -12.55 -28.55 43.27
N TRP A 391 -11.70 -29.45 43.78
CA TRP A 391 -11.29 -30.67 43.10
C TRP A 391 -12.45 -31.51 42.55
N GLY A 392 -12.36 -31.88 41.27
CA GLY A 392 -13.35 -32.68 40.55
C GLY A 392 -14.62 -31.92 40.17
N ARG A 393 -14.61 -30.59 40.16
CA ARG A 393 -15.76 -29.74 39.82
C ARG A 393 -15.35 -28.64 38.83
N THR A 394 -16.31 -28.07 38.11
CA THR A 394 -16.09 -26.80 37.41
C THR A 394 -15.81 -25.69 38.44
N SER A 395 -14.79 -24.88 38.20
CA SER A 395 -14.47 -23.76 39.08
C SER A 395 -13.66 -22.67 38.37
N PRO A 396 -13.51 -21.48 38.97
CA PRO A 396 -12.58 -20.46 38.47
C PRO A 396 -11.11 -20.90 38.45
N TYR A 397 -10.76 -22.01 39.11
CA TYR A 397 -9.42 -22.60 39.16
C TYR A 397 -9.25 -23.74 38.14
N ASP A 398 -10.20 -23.92 37.22
CA ASP A 398 -10.04 -24.68 35.97
C ASP A 398 -9.24 -23.82 34.98
N PHE A 399 -7.93 -23.84 35.12
CA PHE A 399 -7.00 -23.00 34.35
C PHE A 399 -6.75 -23.53 32.94
N ASN A 400 -6.95 -24.83 32.70
CA ASN A 400 -6.85 -25.43 31.37
C ASN A 400 -8.17 -25.35 30.57
N ASN A 401 -9.28 -24.97 31.22
CA ASN A 401 -10.64 -24.86 30.68
C ASN A 401 -11.20 -26.17 30.10
N ASP A 402 -10.87 -27.31 30.69
CA ASP A 402 -11.41 -28.60 30.27
C ASP A 402 -12.76 -28.95 30.94
N GLY A 403 -13.22 -28.11 31.86
CA GLY A 403 -14.47 -28.24 32.58
C GLY A 403 -14.35 -28.92 33.94
N VAL A 404 -13.15 -29.32 34.39
CA VAL A 404 -12.94 -29.97 35.69
C VAL A 404 -11.64 -29.49 36.34
N THR A 405 -11.72 -28.96 37.57
CA THR A 405 -10.53 -28.65 38.36
C THR A 405 -9.85 -29.93 38.84
N ASP A 406 -8.66 -30.24 38.31
CA ASP A 406 -7.93 -31.46 38.62
C ASP A 406 -6.38 -31.31 38.66
N ALA A 407 -5.67 -32.43 38.52
CA ALA A 407 -4.21 -32.45 38.57
C ALA A 407 -3.55 -31.65 37.45
N SER A 408 -4.24 -31.45 36.33
CA SER A 408 -3.80 -30.64 35.22
C SER A 408 -3.74 -29.16 35.61
N ASP A 409 -4.75 -28.66 36.32
CA ASP A 409 -4.77 -27.29 36.86
C ASP A 409 -3.76 -27.09 37.98
N LEU A 410 -3.62 -28.11 38.84
CA LEU A 410 -2.59 -28.10 39.88
C LEU A 410 -1.19 -27.95 39.27
N THR A 411 -0.95 -28.62 38.14
CA THR A 411 0.32 -28.51 37.42
C THR A 411 0.56 -27.07 36.96
N ILE A 412 -0.48 -26.35 36.52
CA ILE A 412 -0.40 -24.94 36.14
C ILE A 412 -0.02 -24.06 37.33
N VAL A 413 -0.66 -24.24 38.50
CA VAL A 413 -0.30 -23.50 39.74
C VAL A 413 1.15 -23.78 40.16
N LEU A 414 1.57 -25.04 40.15
CA LEU A 414 2.94 -25.39 40.55
C LEU A 414 4.00 -24.87 39.58
N GLN A 415 3.69 -24.81 38.28
CA GLN A 415 4.58 -24.23 37.27
C GLN A 415 4.64 -22.70 37.34
N GLY A 416 3.55 -22.06 37.74
CA GLY A 416 3.43 -20.60 37.87
C GLY A 416 3.91 -20.02 39.19
N TRP A 417 4.38 -20.84 40.14
CA TRP A 417 4.62 -20.43 41.53
C TRP A 417 5.51 -19.18 41.68
N GLY A 418 5.00 -18.16 42.38
CA GLY A 418 5.70 -16.91 42.63
C GLY A 418 4.93 -15.67 42.19
N SER A 419 5.64 -14.56 42.04
CA SER A 419 5.10 -13.27 41.55
C SER A 419 4.69 -13.38 40.08
N CYS A 420 3.54 -12.81 39.74
CA CYS A 420 3.09 -12.63 38.35
C CYS A 420 3.72 -11.40 37.66
N GLN A 421 4.63 -10.67 38.32
CA GLN A 421 5.44 -9.56 37.78
C GLN A 421 6.91 -9.92 37.65
#